data_AF-A0A5P0ZY45-F1
#
_entry.id   AF-A0A5P0ZY45-F1
#
_cell.length_a   1.000
_cell.length_b   1.000
_cell.length_c   1.000
_cell.angle_alpha   90.00
_cell.angle_beta   90.00
_cell.angle_gamma   90.00
#
_symmetry.space_group_name_H-M   'P 1'
#
loop_
_entity.id
_entity.type
_entity.pdbx_description
1 polymer ?
#
loop_
_entity_poly.entity_id
_entity_poly.type
_entity_poly.pdbx_seq_one_letter_code
_entity_poly.pdbx_strand_id
1 'polypeptide(L)' 'MVVELIGIIVILMGIYQIYVARKTYYNIKKNVKNPQPYVFYGVYFSLILGIIFLVAGAFLIR' A
#
# COMPACT_ATOMS: atom_id res chain seq x y z
N MET A 1 -5.73 9.23 -22.99
CA MET A 1 -6.53 7.99 -22.91
C MET A 1 -5.77 6.79 -22.35
N VAL A 2 -4.78 6.20 -23.05
CA VAL A 2 -4.10 4.98 -22.56
C VAL A 2 -3.27 5.24 -21.29
N VAL A 3 -2.53 6.35 -21.24
CA VAL A 3 -1.69 6.72 -20.09
C VAL A 3 -2.52 7.07 -18.86
N GLU A 4 -3.64 7.79 -19.04
CA GLU A 4 -4.58 8.11 -17.97
C GLU A 4 -5.22 6.84 -17.39
N LEU A 5 -5.58 5.87 -18.25
CA LEU A 5 -6.13 4.59 -17.80
C LEU A 5 -5.11 3.81 -16.95
N ILE A 6 -3.83 3.81 -17.36
CA ILE A 6 -2.73 3.23 -16.58
C ILE A 6 -2.62 3.97 -15.23
N GLY A 7 -2.67 5.30 -15.23
CA GLY A 7 -2.64 6.11 -14.01
C GLY A 7 -3.75 5.75 -13.03
N ILE A 8 -4.98 5.58 -13.51
CA ILE A 8 -6.12 5.15 -12.68
C ILE A 8 -5.87 3.77 -12.05
N ILE A 9 -5.37 2.81 -12.85
CA ILE A 9 -5.04 1.46 -12.34
C ILE A 9 -3.96 1.55 -11.27
N VAL A 10 -2.91 2.35 -11.48
CA VAL A 10 -1.84 2.53 -10.48
C VAL A 10 -2.37 3.15 -9.19
N ILE A 11 -3.29 4.12 -9.26
CA ILE A 11 -3.96 4.68 -8.06
C ILE A 11 -4.74 3.58 -7.34
N LEU A 12 -5.55 2.79 -8.05
CA LEU A 12 -6.32 1.70 -7.44
C LEU A 12 -5.41 0.67 -6.76
N MET A 13 -4.27 0.34 -7.38
CA MET A 13 -3.24 -0.51 -6.76
C MET A 13 -2.66 0.12 -5.49
N GLY A 14 -2.39 1.43 -5.48
CA GLY A 14 -1.93 2.16 -4.30
C GLY A 14 -2.95 2.12 -3.15
N ILE A 15 -4.23 2.37 -3.43
CA ILE A 15 -5.32 2.28 -2.44
C ILE A 15 -5.40 0.87 -1.88
N TYR A 16 -5.39 -0.15 -2.75
CA TYR A 16 -5.45 -1.54 -2.34
C TYR A 16 -4.24 -1.94 -1.47
N GLN A 17 -3.04 -1.51 -1.83
CA GLN A 17 -1.81 -1.77 -1.06
C GLN A 17 -1.90 -1.18 0.36
N ILE A 18 -2.41 0.05 0.50
CA ILE A 18 -2.62 0.69 1.80
C ILE A 18 -3.66 -0.07 2.63
N TYR A 19 -4.76 -0.48 2.01
CA TYR A 19 -5.79 -1.29 2.66
C TYR A 19 -5.22 -2.63 3.19
N VAL A 20 -4.48 -3.36 2.35
CA VAL A 20 -3.86 -4.62 2.73
C VAL A 20 -2.84 -4.42 3.84
N ALA A 21 -1.98 -3.41 3.76
CA ALA A 21 -1.00 -3.12 4.81
C ALA A 21 -1.69 -2.84 6.16
N ARG A 22 -2.76 -2.03 6.16
CA ARG A 22 -3.56 -1.77 7.36
C ARG A 22 -4.21 -3.04 7.91
N LYS A 23 -4.79 -3.88 7.04
CA LYS A 23 -5.37 -5.17 7.44
C LYS A 23 -4.31 -6.09 8.05
N THR A 24 -3.13 -6.18 7.44
CA THR A 24 -2.00 -6.98 7.92
C THR A 24 -1.49 -6.48 9.27
N TYR A 25 -1.39 -5.17 9.47
CA TYR A 25 -1.02 -4.58 10.76
C TYR A 25 -1.92 -5.07 11.90
N TYR A 26 -3.25 -4.96 11.72
CA TYR A 26 -4.20 -5.41 12.73
C TYR A 26 -4.21 -6.92 12.88
N ASN A 27 -4.00 -7.66 11.79
CA ASN A 27 -3.90 -9.11 11.83
C ASN A 27 -2.71 -9.59 12.68
N ILE A 28 -1.54 -8.96 12.51
CA ILE A 28 -0.34 -9.25 13.32
C ILE A 28 -0.63 -8.92 14.78
N LYS A 29 -1.18 -7.73 15.06
CA LYS A 29 -1.48 -7.28 16.43
C LYS A 29 -2.49 -8.19 17.14
N LYS A 30 -3.44 -8.79 16.41
CA LYS A 30 -4.50 -9.63 16.98
C LYS A 30 -4.08 -11.10 17.13
N ASN A 31 -3.35 -11.65 16.17
CA ASN A 31 -3.15 -13.09 16.05
C ASN A 31 -1.72 -13.55 16.40
N VAL A 32 -0.73 -12.66 16.37
CA VAL A 32 0.66 -13.03 16.68
C VAL A 32 0.96 -12.70 18.14
N LYS A 33 1.33 -13.72 18.93
CA LYS A 33 1.83 -13.51 20.29
C LYS A 33 3.30 -13.07 20.23
N ASN A 34 3.63 -11.96 20.90
CA ASN A 34 4.97 -11.35 20.93
C ASN A 34 5.56 -11.11 19.51
N PRO A 35 4.88 -10.32 18.66
CA PRO A 35 5.37 -10.05 17.32
C PRO A 35 6.71 -9.31 17.39
N GLN A 36 7.71 -9.84 16.68
CA GLN A 36 9.02 -9.20 16.61
C GLN A 36 8.90 -7.88 15.84
N PRO A 37 9.59 -6.79 16.26
CA PRO A 37 9.47 -5.48 15.64
C PRO A 37 9.70 -5.48 14.13
N TYR A 38 10.57 -6.36 13.63
CA TYR A 38 10.88 -6.40 12.20
C TYR A 38 9.70 -6.81 11.31
N VAL A 39 8.71 -7.52 11.86
CA VAL A 39 7.50 -7.92 11.13
C VAL A 39 6.70 -6.68 10.72
N PHE A 40 6.77 -5.62 11.51
CA PHE A 40 6.10 -4.36 11.19
C PHE A 40 6.86 -3.53 10.15
N TYR A 41 8.18 -3.70 9.98
CA TYR A 41 8.93 -3.00 8.92
C TYR A 41 8.39 -3.34 7.53
N GLY A 42 8.04 -4.60 7.27
CA GLY A 42 7.40 -4.99 6.02
C GLY A 42 6.05 -4.31 5.78
N VAL A 43 5.26 -4.13 6.85
CA VAL A 43 3.98 -3.42 6.79
C VAL A 43 4.18 -1.92 6.52
N TYR A 44 5.14 -1.29 7.19
CA TYR A 44 5.47 0.12 6.95
C TYR A 44 6.02 0.35 5.54
N PHE A 45 6.88 -0.54 5.06
CA PHE A 45 7.40 -0.49 3.69
C PHE A 45 6.26 -0.62 2.66
N SER A 46 5.31 -1.54 2.90
CA SER A 46 4.12 -1.68 2.07
C SER A 46 3.27 -0.40 2.04
N LEU A 47 3.15 0.32 3.15
CA LEU A 47 2.44 1.62 3.19
C LEU A 47 3.16 2.68 2.34
N ILE A 48 4.50 2.76 2.44
CA ILE A 48 5.31 3.69 1.65
C ILE A 48 5.13 3.41 0.16
N LEU A 49 5.19 2.15 -0.27
CA LEU A 49 4.93 1.77 -1.67
C LEU A 49 3.52 2.15 -2.13
N GLY A 50 2.51 1.97 -1.28
CA GLY A 50 1.15 2.39 -1.57
C GLY A 50 1.07 3.89 -1.87
N ILE A 51 1.74 4.72 -1.06
CA ILE A 51 1.81 6.18 -1.27
C ILE A 51 2.54 6.50 -2.58
N ILE A 52 3.65 5.82 -2.89
CA ILE A 52 4.38 6.01 -4.15
C ILE A 52 3.48 5.71 -5.35
N PHE A 53 2.67 4.65 -5.30
CA PHE A 53 1.70 4.36 -6.35
C PHE A 53 0.62 5.43 -6.48
N LEU A 54 0.10 5.98 -5.37
CA LEU A 54 -0.84 7.09 -5.45
C LEU A 54 -0.23 8.32 -6.12
N VAL A 55 1.00 8.68 -5.76
CA VAL A 55 1.70 9.84 -6.33
C VAL A 55 2.00 9.59 -7.81
N ALA A 56 2.60 8.45 -8.15
CA ALA A 56 2.93 8.09 -9.53
C ALA A 56 1.67 8.03 -10.41
N GLY A 57 0.59 7.42 -9.92
CA GLY A 57 -0.68 7.36 -10.61
C GLY A 57 -1.29 8.76 -10.85
N ALA A 58 -1.21 9.65 -9.85
CA ALA A 58 -1.65 11.04 -10.00
C ALA A 58 -0.83 11.82 -11.04
N PHE A 59 0.49 11.56 -11.13
CA PHE A 59 1.34 12.15 -12.16
C PHE A 59 1.03 11.63 -13.58
N LEU A 60 0.52 10.40 -13.72
CA LEU A 60 0.17 9.80 -15.02
C LEU A 60 -1.21 10.24 -15.55
N ILE A 61 -2.09 10.73 -14.66
CA ILE A 61 -3.42 11.25 -15.03
C ILE A 61 -3.36 12.74 -15.41
N ARG A 62 -2.34 13.45 -14.93
CA ARG A 62 -2.17 14.88 -15.12
C ARG A 62 -1.38 15.21 -16.39
#